data_AF-A0A1G3R6S2-F1
#
_entry.id   AF-A0A1G3R6S2-F1
#
_cell.length_a   1.000
_cell.length_b   1.000
_cell.length_c   1.000
_cell.angle_alpha   90.00
_cell.angle_beta   90.00
_cell.angle_gamma   90.00
#
_symmetry.space_group_name_H-M   'P 1'
#
loop_
_entity.id
_entity.type
_entity.pdbx_description
1 polymer ?
#
loop_
_entity_poly.entity_id
_entity_poly.type
_entity_poly.pdbx_seq_one_letter_code
_entity_poly.pdbx_strand_id
1 'polypeptide(L)'
;MVHSIPSSQAASMLVSDWRLVKRWIALIWNALEHFFLPQFASRLRPHLRPVASLSHPLDRDIPFRPREVVAYLGYMTFWFKTLRWLYDRIGKAALPDILRSMDEVLRLYREAGAIYRRCSSTTSTRAALPGHPYFALIYLVDPHLACIPSLHILLICHNEIGAAHILRRHGLSTGENREFLEAVREEAKRITEAVLLVKQHSVVDVAPTLFLLTALFPDFRRGEVRAFVGRLFHGWPRTEAYKQSLRALILTTYDEFLADYEARGRTGHREQIVEFLKRYTPGGRVGFSSSPRRRA
;
A
#
# COMPACT_ATOMS: atom_id res chain seq x y z
N MET A 1 -14.33 -13.06 11.92
CA MET A 1 -13.39 -12.96 13.04
C MET A 1 -12.80 -11.56 13.23
N VAL A 2 -12.05 -11.00 12.26
CA VAL A 2 -11.55 -9.60 12.39
C VAL A 2 -12.66 -8.57 12.17
N HIS A 3 -13.49 -8.78 11.15
CA HIS A 3 -14.60 -7.90 10.80
C HIS A 3 -15.66 -7.76 11.91
N SER A 4 -15.83 -8.80 12.73
CA SER A 4 -16.76 -8.82 13.87
C SER A 4 -16.31 -7.98 15.06
N ILE A 5 -15.05 -7.53 15.10
CA ILE A 5 -14.57 -6.64 16.16
C ILE A 5 -15.21 -5.26 15.96
N PRO A 6 -15.96 -4.72 16.95
CA PRO A 6 -16.48 -3.37 16.88
C PRO A 6 -15.36 -2.33 16.82
N SER A 7 -15.51 -1.28 16.02
CA SER A 7 -14.51 -0.22 15.93
C SER A 7 -14.27 0.47 17.28
N SER A 8 -15.28 0.55 18.14
CA SER A 8 -15.16 1.04 19.52
C SER A 8 -14.22 0.17 20.37
N GLN A 9 -14.24 -1.14 20.18
CA GLN A 9 -13.33 -2.07 20.87
C GLN A 9 -11.90 -1.93 20.35
N ALA A 10 -11.71 -1.75 19.05
CA ALA A 10 -10.37 -1.44 18.51
C ALA A 10 -9.83 -0.11 19.07
N ALA A 11 -10.69 0.91 19.20
CA ALA A 11 -10.33 2.19 19.79
C ALA A 11 -10.01 2.09 21.29
N SER A 12 -10.72 1.25 22.05
CA SER A 12 -10.45 1.10 23.49
C SER A 12 -9.06 0.53 23.79
N MET A 13 -8.49 -0.28 22.88
CA MET A 13 -7.09 -0.71 22.98
C MET A 13 -6.13 0.48 22.89
N LEU A 14 -6.38 1.45 22.01
CA LEU A 14 -5.48 2.59 21.82
C LEU A 14 -5.36 3.45 23.07
N VAL A 15 -6.45 3.59 23.83
CA VAL A 15 -6.47 4.36 25.07
C VAL A 15 -6.04 3.55 26.29
N SER A 16 -5.81 2.24 26.15
CA SER A 16 -5.40 1.37 27.27
C SER A 16 -3.94 1.55 27.69
N ASP A 17 -3.09 2.12 26.82
CA ASP A 17 -1.69 2.42 27.12
C ASP A 17 -1.29 3.76 26.49
N TRP A 18 -0.75 4.68 27.30
CA TRP A 18 -0.30 6.01 26.84
C TRP A 18 0.67 5.94 25.65
N ARG A 19 1.51 4.90 25.56
CA ARG A 19 2.44 4.74 24.44
C ARG A 19 1.68 4.54 23.14
N LEU A 20 0.56 3.81 23.14
CA LEU A 20 -0.30 3.62 21.97
C LEU A 20 -0.97 4.93 21.58
N VAL A 21 -1.49 5.69 22.54
CA VAL A 21 -2.04 7.04 22.31
C VAL A 21 -1.00 7.94 21.62
N LYS A 22 0.23 7.97 22.14
CA LYS A 22 1.31 8.76 21.55
C LYS A 22 1.61 8.36 20.10
N ARG A 23 1.66 7.06 19.78
CA ARG A 23 1.87 6.59 18.39
C ARG A 23 0.67 6.89 17.49
N TRP A 24 -0.54 6.85 18.03
CA TRP A 24 -1.74 7.20 17.29
C TRP A 24 -1.75 8.68 16.90
N ILE A 25 -1.44 9.57 17.84
CA ILE A 25 -1.27 11.01 17.56
C ILE A 25 -0.16 11.22 16.53
N ALA A 26 0.99 10.55 16.71
CA ALA A 26 2.09 10.62 15.74
C ALA A 26 1.67 10.13 14.34
N LEU A 27 0.78 9.14 14.26
CA LEU A 27 0.28 8.61 12.99
C LEU A 27 -0.63 9.59 12.28
N ILE A 28 -1.54 10.24 13.02
CA ILE A 28 -2.35 11.33 12.48
C ILE A 28 -1.44 12.45 11.94
N TRP A 29 -0.44 12.85 12.73
CA TRP A 29 0.51 13.87 12.30
C TRP A 29 1.32 13.44 11.07
N ASN A 30 1.78 12.19 11.00
CA ASN A 30 2.52 11.68 9.84
C ASN A 30 1.63 11.61 8.58
N ALA A 31 0.35 11.25 8.72
CA ALA A 31 -0.59 11.30 7.61
C ALA A 31 -0.79 12.74 7.10
N LEU A 32 -0.99 13.70 8.01
CA LEU A 32 -1.08 15.11 7.64
C LEU A 32 0.21 15.60 6.96
N GLU A 33 1.35 15.41 7.60
CA GLU A 33 2.63 15.95 7.17
C GLU A 33 3.15 15.31 5.87
N HIS A 34 3.05 13.98 5.76
CA HIS A 34 3.69 13.22 4.68
C HIS A 34 2.76 12.78 3.57
N PHE A 35 1.43 12.80 3.76
CA PHE A 35 0.47 12.46 2.72
C PHE A 35 -0.38 13.65 2.28
N PHE A 36 -1.06 14.35 3.20
CA PHE A 36 -1.98 15.44 2.80
C PHE A 36 -1.24 16.72 2.40
N LEU A 37 -0.36 17.25 3.25
CA LEU A 37 0.33 18.52 2.98
C LEU A 37 1.11 18.53 1.65
N PRO A 38 1.86 17.49 1.26
CA PRO A 38 2.57 17.48 -0.02
C PRO A 38 1.62 17.60 -1.20
N GLN A 39 0.47 16.91 -1.15
CA GLN A 39 -0.52 16.91 -2.23
C GLN A 39 -1.18 18.28 -2.39
N PHE A 40 -1.63 18.90 -1.28
CA PHE A 40 -2.20 20.24 -1.33
C PHE A 40 -1.17 21.28 -1.77
N ALA A 41 0.08 21.18 -1.30
CA ALA A 41 1.15 22.07 -1.76
C ALA A 41 1.38 21.94 -3.28
N SER A 42 1.44 20.72 -3.82
CA SER A 42 1.57 20.48 -5.26
C SER A 42 0.35 20.97 -6.05
N ARG A 43 -0.86 20.80 -5.52
CA ARG A 43 -2.11 21.31 -6.14
C ARG A 43 -2.12 22.84 -6.21
N LEU A 44 -1.72 23.52 -5.13
CA LEU A 44 -1.72 24.98 -5.05
C LEU A 44 -0.54 25.61 -5.79
N ARG A 45 0.60 24.92 -5.88
CA ARG A 45 1.81 25.37 -6.58
C ARG A 45 2.36 24.25 -7.47
N PRO A 46 1.79 24.06 -8.68
CA PRO A 46 2.15 22.94 -9.57
C PRO A 46 3.62 22.89 -10.00
N HIS A 47 4.31 24.03 -10.01
CA HIS A 47 5.73 24.13 -10.35
C HIS A 47 6.67 23.61 -9.24
N LEU A 48 6.17 23.36 -8.02
CA LEU A 48 7.02 22.87 -6.91
C LEU A 48 7.61 21.50 -7.21
N ARG A 49 6.87 20.64 -7.94
CA ARG A 49 7.23 19.23 -8.12
C ARG A 49 6.67 18.71 -9.44
N PRO A 50 7.42 17.86 -10.17
CA PRO A 50 6.88 17.17 -11.33
C PRO A 50 5.74 16.23 -10.91
N VAL A 51 4.72 16.11 -11.76
CA VAL A 51 3.60 15.18 -11.60
C VAL A 51 3.65 14.14 -12.72
N ALA A 52 3.82 12.86 -12.36
CA ALA A 52 3.73 11.75 -13.30
C ALA A 52 2.27 11.31 -13.48
N SER A 53 1.82 11.12 -14.72
CA SER A 53 0.53 10.50 -15.02
C SER A 53 0.72 9.04 -15.35
N LEU A 54 0.22 8.18 -14.47
CA LEU A 54 0.45 6.75 -14.46
C LEU A 54 -0.84 6.05 -14.85
N SER A 55 -0.84 5.54 -16.07
CA SER A 55 -1.89 4.69 -16.59
C SER A 55 -1.28 3.69 -17.53
N HIS A 56 -1.81 2.48 -17.50
CA HIS A 56 -1.45 1.38 -18.39
C HIS A 56 -2.68 1.00 -19.23
N PRO A 57 -2.53 0.54 -20.50
CA PRO A 57 -3.66 0.12 -21.31
C PRO A 57 -4.59 -0.91 -20.62
N LEU A 58 -4.02 -1.77 -19.78
CA LEU A 58 -4.79 -2.74 -18.98
C LEU A 58 -5.77 -2.08 -18.00
N ASP A 59 -5.51 -0.85 -17.54
CA ASP A 59 -6.40 -0.14 -16.62
C ASP A 59 -7.76 0.18 -17.26
N ARG A 60 -7.83 0.29 -18.59
CA ARG A 60 -9.08 0.56 -19.32
C ARG A 60 -10.14 -0.49 -19.04
N ASP A 61 -9.71 -1.75 -18.93
CA ASP A 61 -10.62 -2.88 -18.78
C ASP A 61 -10.85 -3.27 -17.31
N ILE A 62 -10.22 -2.57 -16.36
CA ILE A 62 -10.57 -2.70 -14.94
C ILE A 62 -11.95 -2.03 -14.73
N PRO A 63 -12.98 -2.75 -14.27
CA PRO A 63 -14.30 -2.15 -14.10
C PRO A 63 -14.30 -1.15 -12.94
N PHE A 64 -14.97 -0.01 -13.13
CA PHE A 64 -15.24 0.90 -12.01
C PHE A 64 -16.37 0.33 -11.14
N ARG A 65 -16.11 0.12 -9.85
CA ARG A 65 -17.08 -0.38 -8.86
C ARG A 65 -17.12 0.55 -7.66
N PRO A 66 -17.99 1.58 -7.66
CA PRO A 66 -18.02 2.59 -6.60
C PRO A 66 -18.35 2.00 -5.22
N ARG A 67 -19.07 0.87 -5.14
CA ARG A 67 -19.37 0.21 -3.86
C ARG A 67 -18.13 -0.30 -3.13
N GLU A 68 -17.01 -0.53 -3.83
CA GLU A 68 -15.74 -0.95 -3.22
C GLU A 68 -15.05 0.19 -2.46
N VAL A 69 -15.58 1.42 -2.51
CA VAL A 69 -15.06 2.55 -1.74
C VAL A 69 -15.06 2.30 -0.23
N VAL A 70 -15.96 1.43 0.25
CA VAL A 70 -16.01 1.03 1.66
C VAL A 70 -14.77 0.19 2.02
N ALA A 71 -14.38 -0.75 1.18
CA ALA A 71 -13.15 -1.53 1.38
C ALA A 71 -11.91 -0.63 1.24
N TYR A 72 -11.90 0.24 0.22
CA TYR A 72 -10.85 1.23 0.02
C TYR A 72 -10.62 2.10 1.26
N LEU A 73 -11.65 2.71 1.84
CA LEU A 73 -11.53 3.54 3.04
C LEU A 73 -11.34 2.73 4.33
N GLY A 74 -11.73 1.45 4.34
CA GLY A 74 -11.72 0.59 5.53
C GLY A 74 -10.34 0.09 5.96
N TYR A 75 -9.29 0.31 5.18
CA TYR A 75 -7.96 -0.27 5.43
C TYR A 75 -7.37 0.09 6.80
N MET A 76 -7.48 1.35 7.25
CA MET A 76 -6.99 1.77 8.57
C MET A 76 -7.76 1.09 9.69
N THR A 77 -9.09 1.04 9.56
CA THR A 77 -9.96 0.36 10.52
C THR A 77 -9.61 -1.12 10.59
N PHE A 78 -9.38 -1.77 9.46
CA PHE A 78 -9.00 -3.16 9.40
C PHE A 78 -7.63 -3.43 10.06
N TRP A 79 -6.64 -2.57 9.81
CA TRP A 79 -5.35 -2.64 10.48
C TRP A 79 -5.51 -2.56 12.00
N PHE A 80 -6.30 -1.61 12.51
CA PHE A 80 -6.58 -1.53 13.95
C PHE A 80 -7.29 -2.76 14.51
N LYS A 81 -8.29 -3.29 13.79
CA LYS A 81 -8.97 -4.52 14.20
C LYS A 81 -8.02 -5.72 14.22
N THR A 82 -7.06 -5.77 13.31
CA THR A 82 -6.00 -6.79 13.30
C THR A 82 -5.13 -6.69 14.56
N LEU A 83 -4.65 -5.49 14.88
CA LEU A 83 -3.88 -5.24 16.11
C LEU A 83 -4.68 -5.55 17.38
N ARG A 84 -5.97 -5.18 17.39
CA ARG A 84 -6.86 -5.49 18.51
C ARG A 84 -7.04 -6.99 18.70
N TRP A 85 -7.26 -7.73 17.62
CA TRP A 85 -7.38 -9.18 17.70
C TRP A 85 -6.10 -9.82 18.28
N LEU A 86 -4.93 -9.37 17.83
CA LEU A 86 -3.65 -9.83 18.37
C LEU A 86 -3.50 -9.49 19.86
N TYR A 87 -3.91 -8.28 20.27
CA TYR A 87 -3.92 -7.88 21.67
C TYR A 87 -4.86 -8.74 22.52
N ASP A 88 -6.07 -9.01 22.06
CA ASP A 88 -7.03 -9.86 22.78
C ASP A 88 -6.53 -11.31 22.90
N ARG A 89 -5.81 -11.79 21.88
CA ARG A 89 -5.27 -13.16 21.84
C ARG A 89 -4.03 -13.36 22.71
N ILE A 90 -3.09 -12.43 22.67
CA ILE A 90 -1.76 -12.54 23.30
C ILE A 90 -1.71 -11.76 24.63
N GLY A 91 -2.63 -10.83 24.84
CA GLY A 91 -2.66 -9.93 25.99
C GLY A 91 -1.56 -8.87 25.95
N LYS A 92 -1.14 -8.42 27.13
CA LYS A 92 -0.11 -7.38 27.30
C LYS A 92 1.24 -7.73 26.65
N ALA A 93 1.53 -9.02 26.47
CA ALA A 93 2.75 -9.47 25.79
C ALA A 93 2.79 -9.08 24.31
N ALA A 94 1.65 -8.76 23.68
CA ALA A 94 1.58 -8.27 22.30
C ALA A 94 2.04 -6.81 22.16
N LEU A 95 2.03 -6.05 23.26
CA LEU A 95 2.16 -4.60 23.21
C LEU A 95 3.48 -4.11 22.56
N PRO A 96 4.66 -4.71 22.83
CA PRO A 96 5.89 -4.35 22.14
C PRO A 96 5.80 -4.55 20.62
N ASP A 97 5.11 -5.58 20.17
CA ASP A 97 4.92 -5.87 18.75
C ASP A 97 3.93 -4.91 18.09
N ILE A 98 2.85 -4.57 18.79
CA ILE A 98 1.88 -3.57 18.33
C ILE A 98 2.54 -2.20 18.20
N LEU A 99 3.30 -1.78 19.22
CA LEU A 99 4.06 -0.52 19.18
C LEU A 99 5.05 -0.50 18.01
N ARG A 100 5.76 -1.60 17.80
CA ARG A 100 6.66 -1.76 16.64
C ARG A 100 5.92 -1.64 15.31
N SER A 101 4.78 -2.31 15.17
CA SER A 101 3.94 -2.23 13.97
C SER A 101 3.49 -0.78 13.70
N MET A 102 3.09 -0.04 14.74
CA MET A 102 2.78 1.39 14.59
C MET A 102 4.00 2.21 14.17
N ASP A 103 5.18 1.98 14.76
CA ASP A 103 6.41 2.69 14.39
C ASP A 103 6.85 2.38 12.94
N GLU A 104 6.62 1.15 12.46
CA GLU A 104 6.83 0.74 11.07
C GLU A 104 5.83 1.41 10.12
N VAL A 105 4.56 1.55 10.50
CA VAL A 105 3.58 2.33 9.73
C VAL A 105 3.98 3.80 9.67
N LEU A 106 4.47 4.40 10.78
CA LEU A 106 5.01 5.76 10.75
C LEU A 106 6.18 5.88 9.76
N ARG A 107 7.07 4.87 9.71
CA ARG A 107 8.16 4.81 8.72
C ARG A 107 7.59 4.76 7.30
N LEU A 108 6.56 3.95 7.02
CA LEU A 108 5.90 3.88 5.72
C LEU A 108 5.39 5.25 5.25
N TYR A 109 4.71 6.01 6.11
CA TYR A 109 4.28 7.38 5.79
C TYR A 109 5.45 8.30 5.45
N ARG A 110 6.53 8.26 6.24
CA ARG A 110 7.73 9.08 5.98
C ARG A 110 8.40 8.74 4.64
N GLU A 111 8.54 7.45 4.34
CA GLU A 111 9.15 6.97 3.10
C GLU A 111 8.31 7.36 1.88
N ALA A 112 6.99 7.15 1.95
CA ALA A 112 6.06 7.57 0.91
C ALA A 112 6.10 9.09 0.70
N GLY A 113 6.04 9.87 1.79
CA GLY A 113 6.14 11.32 1.73
C GLY A 113 7.45 11.83 1.14
N ALA A 114 8.57 11.17 1.42
CA ALA A 114 9.86 11.52 0.81
C ALA A 114 9.84 11.34 -0.71
N ILE A 115 9.14 10.32 -1.22
CA ILE A 115 8.93 10.10 -2.66
C ILE A 115 7.98 11.15 -3.24
N TYR A 116 6.80 11.35 -2.62
CA TYR A 116 5.80 12.34 -3.07
C TYR A 116 6.36 13.76 -3.17
N ARG A 117 7.27 14.13 -2.26
CA ARG A 117 7.93 15.44 -2.24
C ARG A 117 8.93 15.65 -3.39
N ARG A 118 9.38 14.57 -4.04
CA ARG A 118 10.33 14.62 -5.17
C ARG A 118 9.64 14.49 -6.52
N CYS A 119 8.58 13.67 -6.58
CA CYS A 119 7.71 13.55 -7.75
C CYS A 119 6.34 13.11 -7.27
N SER A 120 5.32 13.94 -7.55
CA SER A 120 3.93 13.59 -7.33
C SER A 120 3.46 12.65 -8.44
N SER A 121 2.39 11.89 -8.19
CA SER A 121 1.87 10.92 -9.15
C SER A 121 0.36 10.85 -9.12
N THR A 122 -0.24 10.72 -10.29
CA THR A 122 -1.70 10.66 -10.49
C THR A 122 -2.02 9.61 -11.54
N THR A 123 -3.28 9.23 -11.72
CA THR A 123 -3.72 8.38 -12.85
C THR A 123 -4.70 9.13 -13.74
N SER A 124 -4.59 8.93 -15.06
CA SER A 124 -5.56 9.44 -16.03
C SER A 124 -6.87 8.65 -16.04
N THR A 125 -6.94 7.54 -15.29
CA THR A 125 -8.13 6.68 -15.20
C THR A 125 -9.04 7.00 -14.03
N ARG A 126 -8.75 8.05 -13.24
CA ARG A 126 -9.61 8.48 -12.14
C ARG A 126 -11.03 8.73 -12.67
N ALA A 127 -12.01 8.08 -12.06
CA ALA A 127 -13.40 8.21 -12.48
C ALA A 127 -13.88 9.66 -12.34
N ALA A 128 -14.95 10.03 -13.04
CA ALA A 128 -15.69 11.25 -12.68
C ALA A 128 -16.33 11.07 -11.29
N LEU A 129 -16.57 12.16 -10.56
CA LEU A 129 -17.17 12.11 -9.22
C LEU A 129 -18.49 11.32 -9.25
N PRO A 130 -18.56 10.13 -8.64
CA PRO A 130 -19.78 9.34 -8.60
C PRO A 130 -20.74 9.88 -7.52
N GLY A 131 -22.04 9.56 -7.65
CA GLY A 131 -23.09 9.95 -6.70
C GLY A 131 -23.05 9.26 -5.32
N HIS A 132 -21.86 8.89 -4.83
CA HIS A 132 -21.68 8.20 -3.55
C HIS A 132 -20.97 9.13 -2.55
N PRO A 133 -21.49 9.32 -1.32
CA PRO A 133 -21.02 10.35 -0.38
C PRO A 133 -19.54 10.23 -0.02
N TYR A 134 -19.02 9.01 0.15
CA TYR A 134 -17.60 8.80 0.39
C TYR A 134 -16.68 9.32 -0.72
N PHE A 135 -17.12 9.31 -1.99
CA PHE A 135 -16.32 9.91 -3.05
C PHE A 135 -16.34 11.43 -2.99
N ALA A 136 -17.45 12.07 -2.56
CA ALA A 136 -17.45 13.51 -2.34
C ALA A 136 -16.41 13.90 -1.28
N LEU A 137 -16.31 13.12 -0.19
CA LEU A 137 -15.26 13.31 0.81
C LEU A 137 -13.86 13.11 0.21
N ILE A 138 -13.62 12.00 -0.50
CA ILE A 138 -12.32 11.72 -1.14
C ILE A 138 -11.93 12.86 -2.08
N TYR A 139 -12.84 13.36 -2.93
CA TYR A 139 -12.52 14.43 -3.89
C TYR A 139 -12.25 15.77 -3.21
N LEU A 140 -12.78 15.97 -2.01
CA LEU A 140 -12.52 17.15 -1.18
C LEU A 140 -11.14 17.08 -0.51
N VAL A 141 -10.78 15.93 0.08
CA VAL A 141 -9.59 15.81 0.93
C VAL A 141 -8.37 15.18 0.25
N ASP A 142 -8.56 14.57 -0.92
CA ASP A 142 -7.51 13.93 -1.70
C ASP A 142 -7.38 14.56 -3.10
N PRO A 143 -6.40 15.48 -3.27
CA PRO A 143 -6.01 16.02 -4.58
C PRO A 143 -5.61 14.95 -5.59
N HIS A 144 -5.32 13.72 -5.16
CA HIS A 144 -4.95 12.57 -5.98
C HIS A 144 -3.65 12.82 -6.76
N LEU A 145 -2.62 13.17 -5.99
CA LEU A 145 -1.26 13.48 -6.43
C LEU A 145 -0.22 12.60 -5.72
N ALA A 146 -0.65 11.55 -5.01
CA ALA A 146 0.18 10.63 -4.25
C ALA A 146 -0.15 9.16 -4.54
N CYS A 147 -0.30 8.78 -5.83
CA CYS A 147 -0.63 7.41 -6.22
C CYS A 147 0.51 6.40 -5.96
N ILE A 148 1.77 6.78 -6.20
CA ILE A 148 2.96 5.93 -5.97
C ILE A 148 3.89 6.54 -4.93
N PRO A 149 4.26 5.77 -3.89
CA PRO A 149 3.72 4.45 -3.54
C PRO A 149 2.26 4.56 -3.03
N SER A 150 1.48 3.48 -3.11
CA SER A 150 0.12 3.45 -2.56
C SER A 150 0.14 3.12 -1.06
N LEU A 151 -0.25 4.07 -0.21
CA LEU A 151 -0.30 3.84 1.25
C LEU A 151 -1.30 2.73 1.63
N HIS A 152 -2.40 2.57 0.89
CA HIS A 152 -3.38 1.50 1.14
C HIS A 152 -2.73 0.13 0.98
N ILE A 153 -2.00 -0.08 -0.12
CA ILE A 153 -1.30 -1.33 -0.41
C ILE A 153 -0.13 -1.52 0.58
N LEU A 154 0.67 -0.47 0.85
CA LEU A 154 1.77 -0.52 1.82
C LEU A 154 1.29 -1.05 3.17
N LEU A 155 0.27 -0.41 3.73
CA LEU A 155 -0.20 -0.71 5.07
C LEU A 155 -0.87 -2.07 5.16
N ILE A 156 -1.68 -2.46 4.17
CA ILE A 156 -2.41 -3.72 4.26
C ILE A 156 -1.53 -4.95 4.01
N CYS A 157 -0.55 -4.83 3.11
CA CYS A 157 0.41 -5.89 2.88
C CYS A 157 1.39 -6.01 4.07
N HIS A 158 1.80 -4.88 4.66
CA HIS A 158 2.55 -4.88 5.92
C HIS A 158 1.76 -5.52 7.06
N ASN A 159 0.46 -5.22 7.17
CA ASN A 159 -0.44 -5.83 8.16
C ASN A 159 -0.53 -7.35 8.04
N GLU A 160 -0.69 -7.89 6.81
CA GLU A 160 -0.72 -9.34 6.56
C GLU A 160 0.55 -10.03 7.07
N ILE A 161 1.71 -9.55 6.64
CA ILE A 161 2.99 -10.15 7.00
C ILE A 161 3.31 -9.93 8.49
N GLY A 162 3.02 -8.75 9.02
CA GLY A 162 3.21 -8.41 10.42
C GLY A 162 2.41 -9.31 11.35
N ALA A 163 1.11 -9.51 11.06
CA ALA A 163 0.25 -10.38 11.84
C ALA A 163 0.78 -11.82 11.90
N ALA A 164 1.24 -12.35 10.76
CA ALA A 164 1.82 -13.69 10.70
C ALA A 164 3.12 -13.80 11.51
N HIS A 165 3.98 -12.78 11.49
CA HIS A 165 5.21 -12.75 12.29
C HIS A 165 4.93 -12.68 13.79
N ILE A 166 3.95 -11.88 14.21
CA ILE A 166 3.58 -11.76 15.63
C ILE A 166 3.11 -13.12 16.14
N LEU A 167 2.19 -13.80 15.43
CA LEU A 167 1.73 -15.13 15.86
C LEU A 167 2.87 -16.15 15.92
N ARG A 168 3.76 -16.17 14.92
CA ARG A 168 4.94 -17.06 14.94
C ARG A 168 5.85 -16.79 16.14
N ARG A 169 6.12 -15.51 16.46
CA ARG A 169 6.99 -15.11 17.57
C ARG A 169 6.45 -15.56 18.93
N HIS A 170 5.13 -15.56 19.09
CA HIS A 170 4.45 -16.02 20.30
C HIS A 170 4.15 -17.53 20.29
N GLY A 171 4.65 -18.30 19.31
CA GLY A 171 4.45 -19.75 19.23
C GLY A 171 3.01 -20.17 18.97
N LEU A 172 2.19 -19.28 18.41
CA LEU A 172 0.75 -19.45 18.29
C LEU A 172 0.36 -20.03 16.92
N SER A 173 0.04 -21.32 16.87
CA SER A 173 -0.25 -22.07 15.62
C SER A 173 -1.62 -22.80 15.60
N THR A 174 -2.57 -22.39 16.45
CA THR A 174 -3.90 -23.00 16.54
C THR A 174 -4.71 -22.87 15.23
N GLY A 175 -5.79 -23.64 15.10
CA GLY A 175 -6.73 -23.53 13.97
C GLY A 175 -7.31 -22.12 13.84
N GLU A 176 -7.74 -21.54 14.95
CA GLU A 176 -8.27 -20.16 15.00
C GLU A 176 -7.25 -19.12 14.51
N ASN A 177 -5.96 -19.30 14.81
CA ASN A 177 -4.91 -18.39 14.33
C ASN A 177 -4.75 -18.50 12.81
N ARG A 178 -4.90 -19.70 12.24
CA ARG A 178 -4.85 -19.92 10.79
C ARG A 178 -6.03 -19.25 10.11
N GLU A 179 -7.25 -19.42 10.65
CA GLU A 179 -8.46 -18.75 10.14
C GLU A 179 -8.34 -17.22 10.22
N PHE A 180 -7.78 -16.70 11.31
CA PHE A 180 -7.49 -15.27 11.44
C PHE A 180 -6.53 -14.79 10.35
N LEU A 181 -5.40 -15.48 10.14
CA LEU A 181 -4.43 -15.09 9.11
C LEU A 181 -5.01 -15.20 7.69
N GLU A 182 -5.88 -16.17 7.44
CA GLU A 182 -6.60 -16.27 6.18
C GLU A 182 -7.56 -15.10 5.97
N ALA A 183 -8.31 -14.68 7.01
CA ALA A 183 -9.15 -13.49 6.95
C ALA A 183 -8.33 -12.21 6.71
N VAL A 184 -7.14 -12.09 7.33
CA VAL A 184 -6.22 -10.96 7.08
C VAL A 184 -5.70 -10.96 5.64
N ARG A 185 -5.33 -12.13 5.12
CA ARG A 185 -4.87 -12.29 3.74
C ARG A 185 -5.95 -11.94 2.71
N GLU A 186 -7.16 -12.44 2.89
CA GLU A 186 -8.26 -12.15 1.96
C GLU A 186 -8.62 -10.66 1.98
N GLU A 187 -8.57 -9.99 3.13
CA GLU A 187 -8.82 -8.56 3.20
C GLU A 187 -7.68 -7.74 2.57
N ALA A 188 -6.41 -8.15 2.74
CA ALA A 188 -5.27 -7.50 2.09
C ALA A 188 -5.39 -7.53 0.55
N LYS A 189 -5.79 -8.69 0.01
CA LYS A 189 -6.16 -8.82 -1.40
C LYS A 189 -7.34 -7.92 -1.76
N ARG A 190 -8.44 -7.97 -0.99
CA ARG A 190 -9.65 -7.20 -1.26
C ARG A 190 -9.39 -5.69 -1.33
N ILE A 191 -8.66 -5.13 -0.37
CA ILE A 191 -8.31 -3.70 -0.32
C ILE A 191 -7.42 -3.33 -1.51
N THR A 192 -6.44 -4.17 -1.85
CA THR A 192 -5.56 -3.96 -3.00
C THR A 192 -6.30 -4.02 -4.33
N GLU A 193 -7.31 -4.88 -4.47
CA GLU A 193 -8.19 -4.86 -5.64
C GLU A 193 -9.13 -3.65 -5.62
N ALA A 194 -9.66 -3.29 -4.45
CA ALA A 194 -10.57 -2.16 -4.29
C ALA A 194 -9.95 -0.85 -4.75
N VAL A 195 -8.68 -0.58 -4.45
CA VAL A 195 -7.99 0.66 -4.89
C VAL A 195 -8.01 0.84 -6.42
N LEU A 196 -7.96 -0.27 -7.17
CA LEU A 196 -8.04 -0.28 -8.64
C LEU A 196 -9.50 -0.18 -9.11
N LEU A 197 -10.41 -0.91 -8.45
CA LEU A 197 -11.84 -0.92 -8.78
C LEU A 197 -12.50 0.44 -8.52
N VAL A 198 -12.01 1.23 -7.56
CA VAL A 198 -12.48 2.62 -7.31
C VAL A 198 -11.70 3.66 -8.10
N LYS A 199 -10.79 3.23 -8.98
CA LYS A 199 -10.00 4.09 -9.87
C LYS A 199 -9.22 5.18 -9.13
N GLN A 200 -8.74 4.90 -7.92
CA GLN A 200 -7.80 5.79 -7.21
C GLN A 200 -6.33 5.43 -7.51
N HIS A 201 -6.09 4.25 -8.08
CA HIS A 201 -4.76 3.76 -8.42
C HIS A 201 -4.78 3.06 -9.78
N SER A 202 -3.64 3.11 -10.47
CA SER A 202 -3.35 2.28 -11.64
C SER A 202 -2.76 0.95 -11.20
N VAL A 203 -2.91 -0.10 -12.01
CA VAL A 203 -2.22 -1.38 -11.78
C VAL A 203 -0.69 -1.19 -11.70
N VAL A 204 -0.15 -0.17 -12.36
CA VAL A 204 1.28 0.17 -12.34
C VAL A 204 1.75 0.63 -10.96
N ASP A 205 0.85 1.07 -10.09
CA ASP A 205 1.20 1.53 -8.75
C ASP A 205 1.59 0.37 -7.82
N VAL A 206 1.10 -0.84 -8.10
CA VAL A 206 1.24 -2.00 -7.22
C VAL A 206 2.69 -2.44 -7.10
N ALA A 207 3.40 -2.59 -8.22
CA ALA A 207 4.78 -3.09 -8.25
C ALA A 207 5.80 -2.23 -7.47
N PRO A 208 5.95 -0.91 -7.73
CA PRO A 208 6.85 -0.05 -6.95
C PRO A 208 6.46 0.04 -5.48
N THR A 209 5.16 -0.14 -5.18
CA THR A 209 4.68 -0.19 -3.79
C THR A 209 5.15 -1.45 -3.06
N LEU A 210 5.01 -2.63 -3.69
CA LEU A 210 5.49 -3.90 -3.12
C LEU A 210 7.02 -3.96 -3.07
N PHE A 211 7.71 -3.34 -4.04
CA PHE A 211 9.15 -3.13 -4.01
C PHE A 211 9.58 -2.31 -2.79
N LEU A 212 8.91 -1.19 -2.52
CA LEU A 212 9.22 -0.36 -1.36
C LEU A 212 9.09 -1.14 -0.05
N LEU A 213 8.07 -2.00 0.09
CA LEU A 213 7.96 -2.88 1.26
C LEU A 213 9.16 -3.83 1.39
N THR A 214 9.57 -4.45 0.29
CA THR A 214 10.74 -5.35 0.25
C THR A 214 12.02 -4.62 0.66
N ALA A 215 12.21 -3.39 0.18
CA ALA A 215 13.40 -2.58 0.48
C ALA A 215 13.44 -2.12 1.95
N LEU A 216 12.28 -1.84 2.56
CA LEU A 216 12.19 -1.35 3.94
C LEU A 216 12.20 -2.46 4.98
N PHE A 217 11.63 -3.61 4.64
CA PHE A 217 11.40 -4.74 5.53
C PHE A 217 11.92 -6.03 4.88
N PRO A 218 13.12 -6.51 5.29
CA PRO A 218 13.74 -7.72 4.73
C PRO A 218 12.89 -9.00 4.84
N ASP A 219 11.90 -8.99 5.74
CA ASP A 219 10.93 -10.06 5.92
C ASP A 219 9.86 -10.10 4.81
N PHE A 220 9.65 -8.99 4.08
CA PHE A 220 8.78 -8.91 2.91
C PHE A 220 9.53 -9.41 1.67
N ARG A 221 9.78 -10.73 1.60
CA ARG A 221 10.64 -11.35 0.59
C ARG A 221 9.93 -11.50 -0.76
N ARG A 222 10.71 -11.68 -1.83
CA ARG A 222 10.23 -11.98 -3.20
C ARG A 222 9.19 -13.11 -3.24
N GLY A 223 9.34 -14.15 -2.41
CA GLY A 223 8.37 -15.25 -2.31
C GLY A 223 6.99 -14.80 -1.81
N GLU A 224 6.96 -13.98 -0.76
CA GLU A 224 5.72 -13.42 -0.19
C GLU A 224 5.02 -12.51 -1.20
N VAL A 225 5.80 -11.67 -1.91
CA VAL A 225 5.27 -10.81 -2.98
C VAL A 225 4.62 -11.63 -4.09
N ARG A 226 5.30 -12.70 -4.56
CA ARG A 226 4.77 -13.60 -5.58
C ARG A 226 3.51 -14.32 -5.12
N ALA A 227 3.48 -14.81 -3.88
CA ALA A 227 2.31 -15.44 -3.31
C ALA A 227 1.13 -14.47 -3.21
N PHE A 228 1.39 -13.22 -2.78
CA PHE A 228 0.38 -12.17 -2.72
C PHE A 228 -0.19 -11.82 -4.10
N VAL A 229 0.68 -11.48 -5.07
CA VAL A 229 0.26 -11.11 -6.42
C VAL A 229 -0.42 -12.27 -7.14
N GLY A 230 0.04 -13.51 -6.90
CA GLY A 230 -0.57 -14.72 -7.45
C GLY A 230 -2.06 -14.84 -7.13
N ARG A 231 -2.49 -14.37 -5.95
CA ARG A 231 -3.88 -14.43 -5.48
C ARG A 231 -4.77 -13.30 -6.02
N LEU A 232 -4.18 -12.23 -6.55
CA LEU A 232 -4.94 -11.07 -7.05
C LEU A 232 -5.78 -11.45 -8.28
N PHE A 233 -6.95 -10.82 -8.38
CA PHE A 233 -7.86 -10.83 -9.51
C PHE A 233 -8.59 -12.15 -9.78
N HIS A 234 -8.37 -13.21 -8.99
CA HIS A 234 -9.02 -14.51 -9.22
C HIS A 234 -10.55 -14.40 -9.35
N GLY A 235 -11.18 -13.64 -8.46
CA GLY A 235 -12.62 -13.42 -8.42
C GLY A 235 -13.17 -12.38 -9.41
N TRP A 236 -12.34 -11.79 -10.28
CA TRP A 236 -12.82 -10.77 -11.21
C TRP A 236 -13.57 -11.38 -12.40
N PRO A 237 -14.63 -10.72 -12.91
CA PRO A 237 -15.38 -11.19 -14.08
C PRO A 237 -14.66 -10.78 -15.38
N ARG A 238 -13.43 -11.28 -15.56
CA ARG A 238 -12.58 -11.08 -16.74
C ARG A 238 -11.99 -12.43 -17.16
N THR A 239 -11.46 -12.48 -18.39
CA THR A 239 -10.78 -13.70 -18.88
C THR A 239 -9.55 -13.99 -18.03
N GLU A 240 -9.20 -15.27 -17.90
CA GLU A 240 -8.00 -15.65 -17.14
C GLU A 240 -6.73 -15.06 -17.77
N ALA A 241 -6.67 -14.98 -19.10
CA ALA A 241 -5.58 -14.32 -19.83
C ALA A 241 -5.39 -12.85 -19.40
N TYR A 242 -6.47 -12.08 -19.26
CA TYR A 242 -6.38 -10.69 -18.81
C TYR A 242 -5.88 -10.58 -17.36
N LYS A 243 -6.40 -11.43 -16.46
CA LYS A 243 -5.96 -11.47 -15.06
C LYS A 243 -4.47 -11.84 -14.96
N GLN A 244 -4.03 -12.79 -15.79
CA GLN A 244 -2.63 -13.17 -15.91
C GLN A 244 -1.77 -12.01 -16.42
N SER A 245 -2.23 -11.23 -17.40
CA SER A 245 -1.52 -10.04 -17.87
C SER A 245 -1.35 -8.98 -16.77
N LEU A 246 -2.36 -8.76 -15.93
CA LEU A 246 -2.24 -7.85 -14.78
C LEU A 246 -1.18 -8.35 -13.79
N ARG A 247 -1.23 -9.63 -13.40
CA ARG A 247 -0.25 -10.22 -12.47
C ARG A 247 1.16 -10.24 -13.07
N ALA A 248 1.28 -10.56 -14.35
CA ALA A 248 2.56 -10.57 -15.06
C ALA A 248 3.17 -9.16 -15.09
N LEU A 249 2.39 -8.13 -15.41
CA LEU A 249 2.86 -6.74 -15.35
C LEU A 249 3.40 -6.39 -13.95
N ILE A 250 2.63 -6.68 -12.90
CA ILE A 250 3.06 -6.41 -11.51
C ILE A 250 4.36 -7.13 -11.19
N LEU A 251 4.46 -8.44 -11.49
CA LEU A 251 5.62 -9.25 -11.15
C LEU A 251 6.86 -8.88 -11.95
N THR A 252 6.72 -8.63 -13.25
CA THR A 252 7.85 -8.22 -14.11
C THR A 252 8.41 -6.88 -13.65
N THR A 253 7.55 -5.87 -13.45
CA THR A 253 8.02 -4.56 -12.96
C THR A 253 8.61 -4.66 -11.56
N TYR A 254 8.03 -5.47 -10.66
CA TYR A 254 8.61 -5.72 -9.34
C TYR A 254 10.00 -6.36 -9.40
N ASP A 255 10.16 -7.39 -10.25
CA ASP A 255 11.44 -8.06 -10.43
C ASP A 255 12.51 -7.12 -11.00
N GLU A 256 12.13 -6.23 -11.93
CA GLU A 256 13.02 -5.20 -12.48
C GLU A 256 13.50 -4.22 -11.40
N PHE A 257 12.59 -3.73 -10.56
CA PHE A 257 12.94 -2.90 -9.40
C PHE A 257 13.91 -3.62 -8.46
N LEU A 258 13.62 -4.89 -8.13
CA LEU A 258 14.44 -5.66 -7.20
C LEU A 258 15.83 -5.94 -7.78
N ALA A 259 15.92 -6.28 -9.07
CA ALA A 259 17.19 -6.53 -9.75
C ALA A 259 18.06 -5.26 -9.79
N ASP A 260 17.48 -4.10 -10.12
CA ASP A 260 18.21 -2.82 -10.07
C ASP A 260 18.64 -2.47 -8.63
N TYR A 261 17.79 -2.71 -7.64
CA TYR A 261 18.11 -2.49 -6.23
C TYR A 261 19.26 -3.36 -5.75
N GLU A 262 19.29 -4.64 -6.13
CA GLU A 262 20.39 -5.56 -5.84
C GLU A 262 21.67 -5.14 -6.56
N ALA A 263 21.59 -4.76 -7.83
CA ALA A 263 22.73 -4.26 -8.59
C ALA A 263 23.34 -2.97 -7.99
N ARG A 264 22.52 -2.13 -7.33
CA ARG A 264 22.96 -0.93 -6.59
C ARG A 264 23.36 -1.21 -5.13
N GLY A 265 23.59 -2.47 -4.76
CA GLY A 265 24.02 -2.86 -3.42
C GLY A 265 22.95 -2.65 -2.35
N ARG A 266 21.67 -2.75 -2.72
CA ARG A 266 20.50 -2.57 -1.83
C ARG A 266 20.43 -1.17 -1.20
N THR A 267 20.70 -0.16 -2.01
CA THR A 267 20.56 1.25 -1.63
C THR A 267 19.74 2.01 -2.67
N GLY A 268 19.28 3.21 -2.31
CA GLY A 268 18.64 4.11 -3.28
C GLY A 268 17.22 3.74 -3.69
N HIS A 269 16.46 3.03 -2.85
CA HIS A 269 15.08 2.60 -3.16
C HIS A 269 14.14 3.78 -3.49
N ARG A 270 14.33 4.94 -2.83
CA ARG A 270 13.56 6.15 -3.12
C ARG A 270 13.89 6.71 -4.50
N GLU A 271 15.19 6.78 -4.81
CA GLU A 271 15.72 7.27 -6.08
C GLU A 271 15.17 6.44 -7.24
N GLN A 272 15.14 5.12 -7.11
CA GLN A 272 14.61 4.21 -8.13
C GLN A 272 13.13 4.47 -8.42
N ILE A 273 12.31 4.62 -7.37
CA ILE A 273 10.88 4.91 -7.57
C ILE A 273 10.71 6.29 -8.22
N VAL A 274 11.49 7.29 -7.80
CA VAL A 274 11.42 8.64 -8.41
C VAL A 274 11.91 8.63 -9.86
N GLU A 275 12.96 7.87 -10.19
CA GLU A 275 13.45 7.69 -11.56
C GLU A 275 12.40 7.01 -12.44
N PHE A 276 11.75 5.96 -11.91
CA PHE A 276 10.63 5.29 -12.58
C PHE A 276 9.50 6.28 -12.87
N LEU A 277 9.07 7.07 -11.88
CA LEU A 277 8.02 8.08 -12.06
C LEU A 277 8.35 9.10 -13.15
N LYS A 278 9.60 9.58 -13.18
CA LYS A 278 10.04 10.59 -14.16
C LYS A 278 10.16 10.03 -15.58
N ARG A 279 10.42 8.74 -15.73
CA ARG A 279 10.60 8.07 -17.03
C ARG A 279 9.32 7.41 -17.54
N TYR A 280 8.31 7.24 -16.68
CA TYR A 280 7.10 6.53 -17.02
C TYR A 280 6.40 7.19 -18.20
N THR A 281 6.18 6.41 -19.26
CA THR A 281 5.45 6.81 -20.46
C THR A 281 4.28 5.85 -20.64
N PRO A 282 3.02 6.33 -20.70
CA PRO A 282 1.86 5.46 -20.88
C PRO A 282 1.99 4.59 -22.13
N GLY A 283 1.91 3.26 -21.96
CA GLY A 283 1.99 2.29 -23.06
C GLY A 283 3.42 1.96 -23.56
N GLY A 284 4.47 2.54 -22.97
CA GLY A 284 5.85 2.17 -23.24
C GLY A 284 6.37 1.10 -22.27
N ARG A 285 7.34 0.26 -22.71
CA ARG A 285 8.14 -0.53 -21.76
C ARG A 285 9.05 0.41 -21.00
N VAL A 286 8.80 0.60 -19.71
CA VAL A 286 9.71 1.35 -18.83
C VAL A 286 10.86 0.42 -18.45
N GLY A 287 11.85 0.29 -19.32
CA GLY A 287 13.09 -0.40 -18.98
C GLY A 287 13.94 0.47 -18.05
N PHE A 288 14.46 -0.09 -16.96
CA PHE A 288 15.59 0.51 -16.27
C PHE A 288 16.79 0.42 -17.22
N SER A 289 17.16 1.55 -17.84
CA SER A 289 18.39 1.64 -18.62
C SER A 289 19.57 1.20 -17.76
N SER A 290 20.27 0.15 -18.20
CA SER A 290 21.57 -0.23 -17.66
C SER A 290 22.51 0.98 -17.74
N SER A 291 23.00 1.42 -16.57
CA SER A 291 23.88 2.56 -16.32
C SER A 291 24.77 3.01 -17.48
N PRO A 292 24.95 4.33 -17.73
CA PRO A 292 25.96 4.80 -18.65
C PRO A 292 27.34 4.43 -18.13
N ARG A 293 28.10 3.70 -18.96
CA ARG A 293 29.53 3.41 -18.75
C ARG A 293 30.22 4.65 -18.21
N ARG A 294 30.88 4.51 -17.05
CA ARG A 294 31.91 5.44 -16.59
C ARG A 294 32.89 5.65 -17.75
N ARG A 295 32.94 6.87 -18.30
CA ARG A 295 34.06 7.26 -19.14
C ARG A 295 35.26 7.43 -18.20
N ALA A 296 36.34 6.75 -18.56
CA ALA A 296 37.66 6.89 -17.97
C ALA A 296 38.18 8.32 -18.13
#